data_AF-A0A8C7CWP9-F1
#
_entry.id   AF-A0A8C7CWP9-F1
#
_cell.length_a   1.000
_cell.length_b   1.000
_cell.length_c   1.000
_cell.angle_alpha   90.00
_cell.angle_beta   90.00
_cell.angle_gamma   90.00
#
_symmetry.space_group_name_H-M   'P 1'
#
loop_
_entity.id
_entity.type
_entity.pdbx_description
1 polymer ?
#
loop_
_entity_poly.entity_id
_entity_poly.type
_entity_poly.pdbx_seq_one_letter_code
_entity_poly.pdbx_strand_id
1 'polypeptide(L)'
;MKTSLPFWLCTMSMYIIRISSTSSDTVGQPIVALVGDDVILPCTLRHTVSAVYQSVEWQRPDLKPKEVHLYRDEKDDLVLQNPVFRGRTSLFKEELENGNTSLKLIRVKLSDAGNYTCYIPLLNHQKTIIQLHVGESTHLLTTQTPLRDRSHEIKGAVSRPVIIIGGMEGDEVVLRCEAEGCYPEPVMEWFDAQGRVLPAAGPTETSRDREGCYTVTSHVIVPKSDNNTFTCRVQQLEIKHMKERQVHVPDQMFPKTCHSCWLTVLGAVLVEAVAVAGGLYLLIKKGIFDLQKRSVDVSNEEQGDDEE
;
A
#
# COMPACT_ATOMS: atom_id res chain seq x y z
N MET A 1 -57.71 71.86 19.11
CA MET A 1 -57.44 70.99 20.28
C MET A 1 -57.95 69.60 19.89
N LYS A 2 -57.06 68.74 19.37
CA LYS A 2 -56.48 67.56 20.05
C LYS A 2 -57.54 66.52 20.43
N THR A 3 -57.83 65.59 19.52
CA THR A 3 -57.24 64.23 19.38
C THR A 3 -57.69 63.27 20.49
N SER A 4 -58.52 62.30 20.10
CA SER A 4 -58.94 61.16 20.91
C SER A 4 -57.76 60.25 21.25
N LEU A 5 -57.69 59.78 22.50
CA LEU A 5 -56.88 58.64 22.92
C LEU A 5 -57.33 57.37 22.18
N PRO A 6 -56.43 56.38 21.98
CA PRO A 6 -56.46 55.24 22.90
C PRO A 6 -55.09 54.58 23.20
N PHE A 7 -55.08 53.86 24.33
CA PHE A 7 -54.34 52.61 24.59
C PHE A 7 -52.80 52.65 24.65
N TRP A 8 -52.31 52.90 25.87
CA TRP A 8 -51.06 52.29 26.33
C TRP A 8 -51.37 50.88 26.85
N LEU A 9 -50.80 49.83 26.24
CA LEU A 9 -49.91 48.84 26.87
C LEU A 9 -49.77 47.55 26.06
N CYS A 10 -48.53 47.04 26.06
CA CYS A 10 -48.09 45.68 25.72
C CYS A 10 -48.04 45.27 24.25
N THR A 11 -47.02 45.77 23.55
CA THR A 11 -46.21 44.90 22.68
C THR A 11 -44.75 44.98 23.11
N MET A 12 -44.44 44.43 24.29
CA MET A 12 -43.10 43.90 24.52
C MET A 12 -42.94 42.78 23.49
N SER A 13 -42.36 43.11 22.33
CA SER A 13 -41.94 42.14 21.34
C SER A 13 -40.99 41.18 22.06
N MET A 14 -41.54 40.03 22.47
CA MET A 14 -40.73 38.90 22.88
C MET A 14 -40.02 38.50 21.60
N TYR A 15 -38.80 39.02 21.44
CA TYR A 15 -37.88 38.61 20.39
C TYR A 15 -37.55 37.15 20.72
N ILE A 16 -38.42 36.23 20.27
CA ILE A 16 -38.08 34.82 20.24
C ILE A 16 -36.98 34.75 19.20
N ILE A 17 -35.74 34.85 19.66
CA ILE A 17 -34.59 34.40 18.90
C ILE A 17 -34.89 32.93 18.65
N ARG A 18 -35.38 32.61 17.45
CA ARG A 18 -35.29 31.25 16.95
C ARG A 18 -33.79 30.97 16.88
N ILE A 19 -33.27 30.31 17.91
CA ILE A 19 -32.06 29.54 17.77
C ILE A 19 -32.47 28.41 16.82
N SER A 20 -32.39 28.66 15.53
CA SER A 20 -32.26 27.58 14.57
C SER A 20 -30.99 26.87 15.00
N SER A 21 -31.14 25.70 15.65
CA SER A 21 -30.04 24.78 15.84
C SER A 21 -29.55 24.47 14.44
N THR A 22 -28.47 25.13 14.04
CA THR A 22 -27.81 24.87 12.76
C THR A 22 -27.31 23.45 12.88
N SER A 23 -28.08 22.48 12.34
CA SER A 23 -27.59 21.13 12.13
C SER A 23 -26.41 21.27 11.20
N SER A 24 -25.22 21.29 11.77
CA SER A 24 -24.00 21.35 11.01
C SER A 24 -23.81 19.95 10.47
N ASP A 25 -24.40 19.67 9.31
CA ASP A 25 -24.15 18.46 8.57
C ASP A 25 -22.67 18.47 8.19
N THR A 26 -21.88 17.54 8.75
CA THR A 26 -20.48 17.39 8.38
C THR A 26 -20.40 16.49 7.16
N VAL A 27 -19.73 16.96 6.11
CA VAL A 27 -19.38 16.11 4.97
C VAL A 27 -18.02 15.48 5.25
N GLY A 28 -17.99 14.16 5.34
CA GLY A 28 -16.75 13.39 5.48
C GLY A 28 -15.99 13.28 4.17
N GLN A 29 -14.73 12.86 4.23
CA GLN A 29 -13.95 12.57 3.02
C GLN A 29 -14.54 11.36 2.28
N PRO A 30 -14.58 11.38 0.93
CA PRO A 30 -14.99 10.22 0.15
C PRO A 30 -14.08 9.02 0.40
N ILE A 31 -14.66 7.82 0.47
CA ILE A 31 -13.94 6.56 0.66
C ILE A 31 -14.03 5.74 -0.62
N VAL A 32 -12.93 5.10 -1.01
CA VAL A 32 -12.87 4.17 -2.13
C VAL A 32 -12.60 2.77 -1.59
N ALA A 33 -13.38 1.80 -2.03
CA ALA A 33 -13.19 0.37 -1.72
C ALA A 33 -13.24 -0.46 -2.99
N LEU A 34 -12.53 -1.59 -3.03
CA LEU A 34 -12.67 -2.57 -4.11
C LEU A 34 -13.75 -3.60 -3.75
N VAL A 35 -14.38 -4.18 -4.78
CA VAL A 35 -15.30 -5.31 -4.59
C VAL A 35 -14.56 -6.46 -3.91
N GLY A 36 -15.18 -7.02 -2.87
CA GLY A 36 -14.63 -8.12 -2.08
C GLY A 36 -13.87 -7.67 -0.83
N ASP A 37 -13.36 -6.44 -0.79
CA ASP A 37 -12.62 -5.89 0.35
C ASP A 37 -13.55 -5.55 1.53
N ASP A 38 -12.94 -5.31 2.69
CA ASP A 38 -13.60 -4.72 3.86
C ASP A 38 -13.29 -3.22 3.90
N VAL A 39 -14.27 -2.39 4.28
CA VAL A 39 -14.11 -0.93 4.36
C VAL A 39 -14.57 -0.39 5.71
N ILE A 40 -13.97 0.73 6.13
CA ILE A 40 -14.35 1.48 7.33
C ILE A 40 -14.90 2.84 6.89
N LEU A 41 -16.14 3.14 7.28
CA LEU A 41 -16.75 4.45 7.10
C LEU A 41 -16.55 5.26 8.40
N PRO A 42 -15.70 6.31 8.38
CA PRO A 42 -15.33 7.01 9.60
C PRO A 42 -16.46 7.89 10.13
N CYS A 43 -16.74 7.81 11.42
CA CYS A 43 -17.62 8.73 12.13
C CYS A 43 -17.21 8.85 13.60
N THR A 44 -16.92 10.06 14.06
CA THR A 44 -16.49 10.34 15.44
C THR A 44 -17.36 11.41 16.07
N LEU A 45 -17.60 11.29 17.37
CA LEU A 45 -18.32 12.28 18.16
C LEU A 45 -17.52 13.58 18.29
N ARG A 46 -18.17 14.73 18.06
CA ARG A 46 -17.50 16.04 18.04
C ARG A 46 -16.90 16.47 19.38
N HIS A 47 -17.44 15.98 20.49
CA HIS A 47 -17.04 16.39 21.84
C HIS A 47 -16.26 15.30 22.60
N THR A 48 -15.72 14.28 21.91
CA THR A 48 -14.98 13.15 22.53
C THR A 48 -15.69 12.58 23.77
N VAL A 49 -17.02 12.50 23.70
CA VAL A 49 -17.85 11.86 24.74
C VAL A 49 -18.03 10.39 24.37
N SER A 50 -18.26 9.53 25.36
CA SER A 50 -18.53 8.11 25.10
C SER A 50 -19.80 7.93 24.27
N ALA A 51 -19.72 7.06 23.27
CA ALA A 51 -20.81 6.64 22.42
C ALA A 51 -21.53 5.38 22.95
N VAL A 52 -21.06 4.76 24.03
CA VAL A 52 -21.59 3.49 24.55
C VAL A 52 -23.10 3.55 24.82
N TYR A 53 -23.55 4.63 25.45
CA TYR A 53 -24.96 4.84 25.77
C TYR A 53 -25.74 5.62 24.71
N GLN A 54 -25.09 5.95 23.58
CA GLN A 54 -25.70 6.75 22.52
C GLN A 54 -26.29 5.87 21.44
N SER A 55 -27.44 6.29 20.90
CA SER A 55 -27.98 5.67 19.69
C SER A 55 -27.15 6.12 18.48
N VAL A 56 -26.61 5.16 17.74
CA VAL A 56 -25.86 5.38 16.51
C VAL A 56 -26.63 4.76 15.35
N GLU A 57 -27.02 5.59 14.39
CA GLU A 57 -27.80 5.16 13.24
C GLU A 57 -26.98 5.39 11.98
N TRP A 58 -26.52 4.30 11.35
CA TRP A 58 -25.99 4.36 10.01
C TRP A 58 -27.12 4.14 9.02
N GLN A 59 -27.36 5.13 8.17
CA GLN A 59 -28.49 5.17 7.25
C GLN A 59 -28.04 5.35 5.81
N ARG A 60 -28.76 4.74 4.88
CA ARG A 60 -28.73 4.98 3.44
C ARG A 60 -30.11 5.48 3.01
N PRO A 61 -30.28 6.80 2.84
CA PRO A 61 -31.59 7.40 2.54
C PRO A 61 -32.24 6.90 1.25
N ASP A 62 -31.44 6.34 0.34
CA ASP A 62 -31.87 5.78 -0.94
C ASP A 62 -32.46 4.36 -0.82
N LEU A 63 -32.32 3.70 0.33
CA LEU A 63 -32.81 2.35 0.57
C LEU A 63 -34.07 2.31 1.45
N LYS A 64 -34.80 1.19 1.35
CA LYS A 64 -35.94 0.88 2.21
C LYS A 64 -35.83 -0.58 2.69
N PRO A 65 -35.67 -0.85 4.01
CA PRO A 65 -35.39 0.10 5.10
C PRO A 65 -34.09 0.90 4.85
N LYS A 66 -33.98 2.10 5.42
CA LYS A 66 -32.78 2.95 5.22
C LYS A 66 -31.66 2.58 6.18
N GLU A 67 -31.96 1.86 7.25
CA GLU A 67 -31.04 1.55 8.34
C GLU A 67 -30.02 0.49 7.87
N VAL A 68 -28.78 0.94 7.62
CA VAL A 68 -27.64 0.07 7.30
C VAL A 68 -27.15 -0.66 8.55
N HIS A 69 -27.07 0.06 9.67
CA HIS A 69 -26.73 -0.47 10.97
C HIS A 69 -27.36 0.41 12.05
N LEU A 70 -27.89 -0.21 13.09
CA LEU A 70 -28.53 0.49 14.20
C LEU A 70 -27.95 -0.05 15.50
N TYR A 71 -27.42 0.85 16.32
CA TYR A 71 -26.94 0.56 17.66
C TYR A 71 -27.74 1.41 18.65
N ARG A 72 -28.37 0.76 19.63
CA ARG A 72 -29.16 1.40 20.70
C ARG A 72 -29.28 0.44 21.88
N ASP A 73 -29.50 0.96 23.08
CA ASP A 73 -29.61 0.16 24.31
C ASP A 73 -28.43 -0.82 24.47
N GLU A 74 -27.22 -0.32 24.18
CA GLU A 74 -25.93 -1.02 24.29
C GLU A 74 -25.77 -2.27 23.40
N LYS A 75 -26.58 -2.38 22.34
CA LYS A 75 -26.55 -3.52 21.44
C LYS A 75 -26.89 -3.15 20.00
N ASP A 76 -26.51 -4.05 19.10
CA ASP A 76 -26.86 -3.95 17.69
C ASP A 76 -28.34 -4.37 17.53
N ASP A 77 -29.14 -3.49 16.93
CA ASP A 77 -30.54 -3.74 16.60
C ASP A 77 -30.67 -4.19 15.15
N LEU A 78 -31.02 -5.46 14.99
CA LEU A 78 -31.14 -6.12 13.69
C LEU A 78 -32.56 -6.10 13.12
N VAL A 79 -33.54 -5.57 13.87
CA VAL A 79 -34.97 -5.62 13.51
C VAL A 79 -35.27 -4.69 12.34
N LEU A 80 -34.78 -3.45 12.42
CA LEU A 80 -34.96 -2.43 11.39
C LEU A 80 -33.84 -2.45 10.34
N GLN A 81 -32.77 -3.19 10.59
CA GLN A 81 -31.63 -3.26 9.69
C GLN A 81 -32.05 -3.79 8.31
N ASN A 82 -31.63 -3.08 7.28
CA ASN A 82 -31.82 -3.47 5.89
C ASN A 82 -31.21 -4.88 5.65
N PRO A 83 -31.98 -5.84 5.11
CA PRO A 83 -31.53 -7.21 4.92
C PRO A 83 -30.22 -7.37 4.13
N VAL A 84 -29.92 -6.46 3.20
CA VAL A 84 -28.70 -6.51 2.36
C VAL A 84 -27.41 -6.30 3.16
N PHE A 85 -27.51 -5.66 4.33
CA PHE A 85 -26.38 -5.34 5.22
C PHE A 85 -26.29 -6.26 6.45
N ARG A 86 -27.28 -7.12 6.66
CA ARG A 86 -27.31 -8.05 7.79
C ARG A 86 -26.09 -8.97 7.75
N GLY A 87 -25.38 -9.05 8.88
CA GLY A 87 -24.16 -9.86 9.01
C GLY A 87 -22.96 -9.34 8.22
N ARG A 88 -23.04 -8.10 7.69
CA ARG A 88 -21.95 -7.45 6.96
C ARG A 88 -21.43 -6.18 7.63
N THR A 89 -22.11 -5.69 8.66
CA THR A 89 -21.81 -4.41 9.30
C THR A 89 -21.59 -4.57 10.80
N SER A 90 -20.64 -3.82 11.36
CA SER A 90 -20.43 -3.75 12.81
C SER A 90 -19.81 -2.41 13.21
N LEU A 91 -20.07 -1.97 14.45
CA LEU A 91 -19.30 -0.91 15.11
C LEU A 91 -18.09 -1.51 15.85
N PHE A 92 -17.10 -0.67 16.14
CA PHE A 92 -15.95 -1.00 16.99
C PHE A 92 -16.35 -0.79 18.46
N LYS A 93 -16.90 -1.83 19.10
CA LYS A 93 -17.51 -1.72 20.43
C LYS A 93 -16.53 -1.20 21.48
N GLU A 94 -15.26 -1.59 21.37
CA GLU A 94 -14.17 -1.18 22.26
C GLU A 94 -13.82 0.31 22.12
N GLU A 95 -14.08 0.90 20.95
CA GLU A 95 -13.75 2.29 20.64
C GLU A 95 -14.94 3.25 20.84
N LEU A 96 -16.12 2.72 21.22
CA LEU A 96 -17.28 3.55 21.54
C LEU A 96 -16.99 4.44 22.76
N GLU A 97 -16.22 3.97 23.74
CA GLU A 97 -15.81 4.77 24.91
C GLU A 97 -15.03 6.03 24.50
N ASN A 98 -14.26 5.93 23.41
CA ASN A 98 -13.49 7.02 22.83
C ASN A 98 -14.32 7.88 21.85
N GLY A 99 -15.61 7.60 21.71
CA GLY A 99 -16.52 8.31 20.81
C GLY A 99 -16.35 7.94 19.33
N ASN A 100 -15.70 6.81 19.03
CA ASN A 100 -15.57 6.30 17.67
C ASN A 100 -16.81 5.47 17.31
N THR A 101 -17.60 5.99 16.39
CA THR A 101 -18.85 5.38 15.89
C THR A 101 -18.73 4.91 14.45
N SER A 102 -17.49 4.66 14.00
CA SER A 102 -17.18 4.25 12.63
C SER A 102 -17.77 2.88 12.32
N LEU A 103 -18.27 2.72 11.09
CA LEU A 103 -18.87 1.49 10.62
C LEU A 103 -17.86 0.65 9.86
N LYS A 104 -17.65 -0.60 10.27
CA LYS A 104 -16.99 -1.60 9.43
C LYS A 104 -18.03 -2.28 8.54
N LEU A 105 -17.81 -2.30 7.24
CA LEU A 105 -18.60 -3.03 6.25
C LEU A 105 -17.71 -4.07 5.57
N ILE A 106 -18.10 -5.35 5.63
CA ILE A 106 -17.31 -6.46 5.09
C ILE A 106 -17.80 -6.97 3.74
N ARG A 107 -16.87 -7.51 2.95
CA ARG A 107 -17.11 -8.09 1.61
C ARG A 107 -17.91 -7.16 0.70
N VAL A 108 -17.37 -5.96 0.44
CA VAL A 108 -18.01 -4.87 -0.29
C VAL A 108 -18.49 -5.32 -1.68
N LYS A 109 -19.65 -4.85 -2.10
CA LYS A 109 -20.30 -5.11 -3.39
C LYS A 109 -20.46 -3.79 -4.14
N LEU A 110 -20.55 -3.83 -5.48
CA LEU A 110 -20.83 -2.64 -6.29
C LEU A 110 -22.12 -1.92 -5.85
N SER A 111 -23.14 -2.67 -5.44
CA SER A 111 -24.41 -2.13 -4.91
C SER A 111 -24.28 -1.36 -3.60
N ASP A 112 -23.17 -1.53 -2.88
CA ASP A 112 -22.92 -0.81 -1.64
C ASP A 112 -22.46 0.63 -1.89
N ALA A 113 -22.10 1.01 -3.13
CA ALA A 113 -21.78 2.39 -3.47
C ALA A 113 -22.96 3.33 -3.17
N GLY A 114 -22.65 4.53 -2.67
CA GLY A 114 -23.66 5.53 -2.32
C GLY A 114 -23.29 6.38 -1.11
N ASN A 115 -24.26 7.18 -0.67
CA ASN A 115 -24.10 8.07 0.47
C ASN A 115 -24.61 7.41 1.74
N TYR A 116 -23.73 7.31 2.73
CA TYR A 116 -24.04 6.81 4.06
C TYR A 116 -24.09 7.98 5.02
N THR A 117 -25.10 7.99 5.88
CA THR A 117 -25.28 8.99 6.91
C THR A 117 -25.10 8.33 8.27
N CYS A 118 -24.06 8.74 8.99
CA CYS A 118 -23.95 8.52 10.42
C CYS A 118 -24.81 9.57 11.13
N TYR A 119 -25.82 9.14 11.87
CA TYR A 119 -26.77 10.00 12.55
C TYR A 119 -26.87 9.64 14.03
N ILE A 120 -26.75 10.65 14.87
CA ILE A 120 -26.65 10.50 16.33
C ILE A 120 -27.69 11.43 16.98
N PRO A 121 -28.91 10.93 17.26
CA PRO A 121 -30.04 11.78 17.67
C PRO A 121 -29.76 12.58 18.94
N LEU A 122 -29.14 11.94 19.94
CA LEU A 122 -28.97 12.48 21.29
C LEU A 122 -27.83 13.51 21.40
N LEU A 123 -27.07 13.75 20.33
CA LEU A 123 -25.98 14.74 20.27
C LEU A 123 -26.30 15.84 19.28
N ASN A 124 -27.32 16.65 19.59
CA ASN A 124 -27.81 17.74 18.74
C ASN A 124 -28.08 17.29 17.30
N HIS A 125 -28.60 16.08 17.13
CA HIS A 125 -28.82 15.49 15.81
C HIS A 125 -27.56 15.50 14.94
N GLN A 126 -26.39 15.22 15.51
CA GLN A 126 -25.12 15.20 14.77
C GLN A 126 -25.25 14.28 13.54
N LYS A 127 -24.86 14.81 12.38
CA LYS A 127 -24.86 14.08 11.11
C LYS A 127 -23.50 14.16 10.44
N THR A 128 -23.02 13.02 9.97
CA THR A 128 -21.87 12.94 9.08
C THR A 128 -22.26 12.16 7.83
N ILE A 129 -22.06 12.75 6.66
CA ILE A 129 -22.34 12.11 5.36
C ILE A 129 -21.03 11.65 4.74
N ILE A 130 -20.93 10.37 4.41
CA ILE A 130 -19.78 9.73 3.79
C ILE A 130 -20.20 9.17 2.44
N GLN A 131 -19.46 9.51 1.38
CA GLN A 131 -19.67 8.95 0.06
C GLN A 131 -18.73 7.74 -0.15
N LEU A 132 -19.31 6.55 -0.32
CA LEU A 132 -18.58 5.34 -0.66
C LEU A 132 -18.59 5.13 -2.18
N HIS A 133 -17.42 5.16 -2.78
CA HIS A 133 -17.18 4.72 -4.15
C HIS A 133 -16.68 3.27 -4.12
N VAL A 134 -17.28 2.41 -4.93
CA VAL A 134 -16.85 1.01 -5.05
C VAL A 134 -16.28 0.79 -6.44
N GLY A 135 -15.00 0.44 -6.51
CA GLY A 135 -14.33 0.02 -7.73
C GLY A 135 -14.39 -1.49 -7.88
N GLU A 136 -14.44 -1.98 -9.11
CA GLU A 136 -14.35 -3.41 -9.38
C GLU A 136 -12.89 -3.87 -9.28
N SER A 137 -12.64 -4.93 -8.50
CA SER A 137 -11.33 -5.59 -8.50
C SER A 137 -11.26 -6.43 -9.76
N THR A 138 -10.52 -5.95 -10.77
CA THR A 138 -10.17 -6.73 -11.96
C THR A 138 -9.10 -7.75 -11.60
N HIS A 139 -9.44 -8.72 -10.74
CA HIS A 139 -8.81 -10.03 -10.80
C HIS A 139 -9.39 -10.72 -12.05
N LEU A 140 -8.77 -10.35 -13.18
CA LEU A 140 -8.88 -10.86 -14.54
C LEU A 140 -10.06 -10.33 -15.38
N LEU A 141 -9.67 -9.68 -16.48
CA LEU A 141 -10.42 -9.29 -17.70
C LEU A 141 -11.12 -7.91 -17.68
N THR A 142 -10.38 -6.93 -18.19
CA THR A 142 -10.78 -5.93 -19.20
C THR A 142 -12.28 -5.60 -19.32
N THR A 143 -12.72 -4.41 -18.90
CA THR A 143 -13.50 -3.44 -19.71
C THR A 143 -13.70 -2.11 -18.97
N GLN A 144 -13.77 -1.02 -19.73
CA GLN A 144 -13.49 0.36 -19.34
C GLN A 144 -14.60 1.10 -18.56
N THR A 145 -14.15 2.00 -17.67
CA THR A 145 -14.85 3.13 -17.01
C THR A 145 -15.24 4.27 -17.99
N PRO A 146 -16.08 5.27 -17.61
CA PRO A 146 -15.51 6.58 -17.18
C PRO A 146 -16.38 7.37 -16.15
N LEU A 147 -15.84 8.29 -15.33
CA LEU A 147 -15.64 9.75 -15.55
C LEU A 147 -15.20 10.38 -14.19
N ARG A 148 -14.44 11.48 -14.04
CA ARG A 148 -13.75 12.43 -14.93
C ARG A 148 -12.74 13.19 -14.05
N ASP A 149 -11.44 12.98 -14.26
CA ASP A 149 -10.43 13.97 -13.90
C ASP A 149 -10.47 15.05 -14.99
N ARG A 150 -10.89 16.27 -14.63
CA ARG A 150 -10.95 17.43 -15.53
C ARG A 150 -9.57 18.09 -15.68
N SER A 151 -8.55 17.31 -15.97
CA SER A 151 -7.29 17.83 -16.49
C SER A 151 -7.30 17.71 -18.02
N HIS A 152 -7.92 18.70 -18.68
CA HIS A 152 -7.85 18.98 -20.13
C HIS A 152 -7.52 17.77 -21.02
N GLU A 153 -8.55 17.06 -21.48
CA GLU A 153 -8.42 15.98 -22.47
C GLU A 153 -8.05 16.60 -23.82
N ILE A 154 -6.76 16.84 -24.04
CA ILE A 154 -6.22 17.03 -25.39
C ILE A 154 -6.49 15.72 -26.12
N LYS A 155 -7.29 15.75 -27.18
CA LYS A 155 -7.54 14.54 -28.00
C LYS A 155 -6.20 13.99 -28.48
N GLY A 156 -5.94 12.71 -28.19
CA GLY A 156 -4.66 12.06 -28.48
C GLY A 156 -3.58 12.25 -27.41
N ALA A 157 -3.88 12.85 -26.24
CA ALA A 157 -2.93 12.86 -25.14
C ALA A 157 -2.73 11.48 -24.53
N VAL A 158 -1.49 11.19 -24.16
CA VAL A 158 -1.10 9.92 -23.55
C VAL A 158 -1.75 9.72 -22.19
N SER A 159 -2.28 8.52 -22.00
CA SER A 159 -2.81 8.06 -20.73
C SER A 159 -1.71 7.94 -19.67
N ARG A 160 -2.09 7.84 -18.39
CA ARG A 160 -1.11 7.62 -17.32
C ARG A 160 -0.46 6.25 -17.53
N PRO A 161 0.88 6.16 -17.63
CA PRO A 161 1.55 4.89 -17.86
C PRO A 161 1.35 3.94 -16.68
N VAL A 162 1.30 2.64 -17.00
CA VAL A 162 1.22 1.54 -16.03
C VAL A 162 2.58 0.87 -15.97
N ILE A 163 3.10 0.64 -14.76
CA ILE A 163 4.35 -0.10 -14.55
C ILE A 163 4.01 -1.47 -13.96
N ILE A 164 4.52 -2.51 -14.61
CA ILE A 164 4.36 -3.91 -14.24
C ILE A 164 5.74 -4.43 -13.82
N ILE A 165 5.82 -4.99 -12.61
CA ILE A 165 7.00 -5.72 -12.16
C ILE A 165 6.96 -7.09 -12.85
N GLY A 166 7.93 -7.34 -13.72
CA GLY A 166 8.04 -8.57 -14.48
C GLY A 166 8.79 -9.66 -13.73
N GLY A 167 9.54 -10.45 -14.49
CA GLY A 167 10.42 -11.49 -13.96
C GLY A 167 11.78 -10.97 -13.52
N MET A 168 12.73 -11.89 -13.40
CA MET A 168 14.13 -11.58 -13.14
C MET A 168 14.99 -12.02 -14.32
N GLU A 169 16.06 -11.26 -14.58
CA GLU A 169 17.12 -11.62 -15.50
C GLU A 169 18.42 -11.69 -14.70
N GLY A 170 18.84 -12.91 -14.34
CA GLY A 170 19.91 -13.11 -13.36
C GLY A 170 19.51 -12.60 -11.97
N ASP A 171 20.27 -11.64 -11.46
CA ASP A 171 20.05 -11.01 -10.14
C ASP A 171 19.30 -9.66 -10.22
N GLU A 172 18.83 -9.29 -11.41
CA GLU A 172 18.20 -7.99 -11.70
C GLU A 172 16.71 -8.15 -12.01
N VAL A 173 15.91 -7.13 -11.66
CA VAL A 173 14.45 -7.16 -11.85
C VAL A 173 14.08 -6.50 -13.17
N VAL A 174 13.19 -7.13 -13.93
CA VAL A 174 12.69 -6.58 -15.19
C VAL A 174 11.40 -5.80 -14.93
N LEU A 175 11.35 -4.52 -15.33
CA LEU A 175 10.15 -3.70 -15.28
C LEU A 175 9.62 -3.44 -16.70
N ARG A 176 8.30 -3.50 -16.87
CA ARG A 176 7.60 -3.15 -18.11
C ARG A 176 6.72 -1.93 -17.87
N CYS A 177 6.81 -0.92 -18.73
CA CYS A 177 5.95 0.25 -18.73
C CYS A 177 5.11 0.30 -19.98
N GLU A 178 3.81 0.55 -19.84
CA GLU A 178 2.84 0.55 -20.94
C GLU A 178 1.96 1.80 -20.89
N ALA A 179 1.74 2.42 -22.05
CA ALA A 179 0.85 3.58 -22.20
C ALA A 179 0.05 3.50 -23.51
N GLU A 180 -1.24 3.81 -23.41
CA GLU A 180 -2.21 3.66 -24.51
C GLU A 180 -2.83 5.00 -24.93
N GLY A 181 -3.45 5.02 -26.12
CA GLY A 181 -4.38 6.08 -26.54
C GLY A 181 -3.73 7.41 -26.94
N CYS A 182 -2.46 7.39 -27.38
CA CYS A 182 -1.70 8.60 -27.66
C CYS A 182 -1.45 8.85 -29.15
N TYR A 183 -1.53 10.11 -29.58
CA TYR A 183 -1.10 10.56 -30.90
C TYR A 183 -0.63 12.02 -30.79
N PRO A 184 0.55 12.39 -31.31
CA PRO A 184 1.52 11.58 -32.08
C PRO A 184 2.32 10.61 -31.20
N GLU A 185 3.19 9.81 -31.82
CA GLU A 185 4.03 8.81 -31.16
C GLU A 185 4.87 9.43 -30.02
N PRO A 186 4.79 8.89 -28.79
CA PRO A 186 5.51 9.44 -27.66
C PRO A 186 6.92 8.85 -27.52
N VAL A 187 7.75 9.53 -26.71
CA VAL A 187 9.04 9.02 -26.23
C VAL A 187 8.89 8.48 -24.81
N MET A 188 9.45 7.29 -24.55
CA MET A 188 9.51 6.67 -23.22
C MET A 188 10.92 6.74 -22.64
N GLU A 189 11.02 7.16 -21.39
CA GLU A 189 12.28 7.22 -20.63
C GLU A 189 12.10 6.66 -19.22
N TRP A 190 13.14 6.00 -18.72
CA TRP A 190 13.20 5.45 -17.37
C TRP A 190 14.11 6.26 -16.49
N PHE A 191 13.74 6.41 -15.21
CA PHE A 191 14.53 7.09 -14.20
C PHE A 191 14.66 6.26 -12.93
N ASP A 192 15.81 6.37 -12.28
CA ASP A 192 15.97 5.92 -10.90
C ASP A 192 15.38 6.92 -9.90
N ALA A 193 15.48 6.58 -8.60
CA ALA A 193 14.99 7.40 -7.51
C ALA A 193 15.68 8.77 -7.39
N GLN A 194 16.87 8.94 -7.98
CA GLN A 194 17.62 10.18 -8.01
C GLN A 194 17.33 11.02 -9.27
N GLY A 195 16.48 10.51 -10.18
CA GLY A 195 16.15 11.17 -11.44
C GLY A 195 17.23 11.02 -12.51
N ARG A 196 18.10 10.01 -12.42
CA ARG A 196 19.07 9.68 -13.48
C ARG A 196 18.39 8.76 -14.51
N VAL A 197 18.70 8.98 -15.78
CA VAL A 197 18.16 8.19 -16.90
C VAL A 197 18.72 6.77 -16.85
N LEU A 198 17.85 5.78 -16.97
CA LEU A 198 18.19 4.37 -17.08
C LEU A 198 18.09 3.89 -18.54
N PRO A 199 19.03 3.06 -19.02
CA PRO A 199 18.97 2.52 -20.37
C PRO A 199 17.84 1.48 -20.48
N ALA A 200 17.04 1.58 -21.55
CA ALA A 200 16.03 0.56 -21.84
C ALA A 200 16.71 -0.77 -22.21
N ALA A 201 16.08 -1.88 -21.85
CA ALA A 201 16.54 -3.24 -22.15
C ALA A 201 16.37 -3.63 -23.64
N GLY A 202 15.74 -2.76 -24.43
CA GLY A 202 15.49 -2.97 -25.85
C GLY A 202 14.80 -1.76 -26.50
N PRO A 203 14.47 -1.85 -27.79
CA PRO A 203 13.68 -0.82 -28.46
C PRO A 203 12.27 -0.75 -27.85
N THR A 204 11.67 0.44 -27.87
CA THR A 204 10.26 0.61 -27.50
C THR A 204 9.37 -0.14 -28.49
N GLU A 205 8.53 -1.02 -27.98
CA GLU A 205 7.53 -1.73 -28.79
C GLU A 205 6.35 -0.80 -29.03
N THR A 206 5.93 -0.65 -30.29
CA THR A 206 4.82 0.24 -30.66
C THR A 206 3.79 -0.50 -31.49
N SER A 207 2.51 -0.27 -31.17
CA SER A 207 1.39 -0.79 -31.93
C SER A 207 0.37 0.34 -32.14
N ARG A 208 -0.45 0.21 -33.20
CA ARG A 208 -1.40 1.24 -33.60
C ARG A 208 -2.81 0.67 -33.63
N ASP A 209 -3.76 1.39 -33.05
CA ASP A 209 -5.18 1.04 -33.11
C ASP A 209 -5.82 1.43 -34.46
N ARG A 210 -7.12 1.15 -34.60
CA ARG A 210 -7.89 1.48 -35.81
C ARG A 210 -8.10 2.98 -36.01
N GLU A 211 -7.96 3.76 -34.95
CA GLU A 211 -8.16 5.21 -34.91
C GLU A 211 -6.85 5.98 -35.17
N GLY A 212 -5.72 5.26 -35.22
CA GLY A 212 -4.39 5.79 -35.48
C GLY A 212 -3.61 6.16 -34.22
N CYS A 213 -4.13 5.91 -33.02
CA CYS A 213 -3.43 6.14 -31.75
C CYS A 213 -2.44 5.00 -31.46
N TYR A 214 -1.37 5.37 -30.78
CA TYR A 214 -0.27 4.49 -30.39
C TYR A 214 -0.51 3.89 -29.01
N THR A 215 -0.16 2.60 -28.92
CA THR A 215 0.13 1.90 -27.67
C THR A 215 1.61 1.57 -27.66
N VAL A 216 2.31 2.09 -26.66
CA VAL A 216 3.77 1.99 -26.53
C VAL A 216 4.14 1.20 -25.29
N THR A 217 5.18 0.36 -25.39
CA THR A 217 5.69 -0.46 -24.30
C THR A 217 7.22 -0.37 -24.25
N SER A 218 7.77 -0.18 -23.06
CA SER A 218 9.22 -0.14 -22.82
C SER A 218 9.61 -1.04 -21.65
N HIS A 219 10.82 -1.59 -21.71
CA HIS A 219 11.39 -2.48 -20.70
C HIS A 219 12.68 -1.91 -20.11
N VAL A 220 12.91 -2.12 -18.82
CA VAL A 220 14.18 -1.80 -18.15
C VAL A 220 14.57 -2.93 -17.20
N ILE A 221 15.87 -3.21 -17.13
CA ILE A 221 16.47 -4.15 -16.19
C ILE A 221 17.13 -3.32 -15.09
N VAL A 222 16.77 -3.55 -13.84
CA VAL A 222 17.25 -2.73 -12.71
C VAL A 222 17.91 -3.59 -11.62
N PRO A 223 19.12 -3.22 -11.18
CA PRO A 223 19.75 -3.85 -10.03
C PRO A 223 19.16 -3.33 -8.72
N LYS A 224 19.48 -4.03 -7.62
CA LYS A 224 19.15 -3.56 -6.27
C LYS A 224 19.87 -2.24 -5.96
N SER A 225 19.14 -1.30 -5.37
CA SER A 225 19.64 0.01 -4.93
C SER A 225 19.24 0.28 -3.47
N ASP A 226 19.74 1.36 -2.88
CA ASP A 226 19.31 1.83 -1.55
C ASP A 226 17.85 2.30 -1.56
N ASN A 227 17.39 2.80 -2.71
CA ASN A 227 16.01 3.20 -2.95
C ASN A 227 15.54 2.61 -4.29
N ASN A 228 14.83 1.49 -4.20
CA ASN A 228 14.32 0.72 -5.34
C ASN A 228 13.08 1.36 -6.00
N THR A 229 13.06 2.68 -6.09
CA THR A 229 11.98 3.43 -6.73
C THR A 229 12.37 3.79 -8.14
N PHE A 230 11.51 3.47 -9.10
CA PHE A 230 11.75 3.68 -10.52
C PHE A 230 10.58 4.44 -11.14
N THR A 231 10.89 5.36 -12.05
CA THR A 231 9.91 6.19 -12.73
C THR A 231 9.91 5.88 -14.22
N CYS A 232 8.73 5.62 -14.78
CA CYS A 232 8.53 5.62 -16.22
C CYS A 232 7.88 6.94 -16.63
N ARG A 233 8.48 7.63 -17.59
CA ARG A 233 8.01 8.92 -18.10
C ARG A 233 7.72 8.83 -19.59
N VAL A 234 6.54 9.31 -19.98
CA VAL A 234 6.07 9.29 -21.36
C VAL A 234 5.83 10.72 -21.81
N GLN A 235 6.46 11.11 -22.92
CA GLN A 235 6.47 12.48 -23.43
C GLN A 235 5.98 12.55 -24.87
N GLN A 236 5.00 13.42 -25.13
CA GLN A 236 4.56 13.77 -26.47
C GLN A 236 5.12 15.15 -26.82
N LEU A 237 6.26 15.15 -27.52
CA LEU A 237 7.07 16.36 -27.77
C LEU A 237 6.31 17.42 -28.58
N GLU A 238 5.50 17.00 -29.56
CA GLU A 238 4.78 17.92 -30.44
C GLU A 238 3.72 18.74 -29.69
N ILE A 239 2.97 18.08 -28.79
CA ILE A 239 1.93 18.74 -27.99
C ILE A 239 2.44 19.18 -26.60
N LYS A 240 3.74 19.02 -26.33
CA LYS A 240 4.40 19.34 -25.06
C LYS A 240 3.69 18.74 -23.84
N HIS A 241 3.17 17.53 -24.00
CA HIS A 241 2.46 16.82 -22.95
C HIS A 241 3.36 15.75 -22.31
N MET A 242 3.28 15.59 -20.99
CA MET A 242 4.09 14.62 -20.26
C MET A 242 3.27 14.00 -19.13
N LYS A 243 3.41 12.69 -18.98
CA LYS A 243 2.85 11.90 -17.89
C LYS A 243 3.92 10.95 -17.36
N GLU A 244 3.87 10.65 -16.07
CA GLU A 244 4.79 9.71 -15.43
C GLU A 244 4.09 8.87 -14.37
N ARG A 245 4.71 7.74 -14.05
CA ARG A 245 4.32 6.83 -12.98
C ARG A 245 5.57 6.35 -12.25
N GLN A 246 5.42 6.13 -10.94
CA GLN A 246 6.47 5.58 -10.10
C GLN A 246 6.05 4.21 -9.55
N VAL A 247 7.04 3.34 -9.36
CA VAL A 247 6.90 2.05 -8.69
C VAL A 247 8.03 1.89 -7.68
N HIS A 248 7.71 1.35 -6.51
CA HIS A 248 8.70 0.92 -5.53
C HIS A 248 8.80 -0.61 -5.58
N VAL A 249 9.99 -1.14 -5.87
CA VAL A 249 10.25 -2.58 -5.93
C VAL A 249 10.70 -3.06 -4.53
N PRO A 250 9.93 -3.94 -3.86
CA PRO A 250 10.28 -4.44 -2.54
C PRO A 250 11.63 -5.19 -2.53
N ASP A 251 12.44 -5.00 -1.49
CA ASP A 251 13.76 -5.63 -1.35
C ASP A 251 13.75 -7.17 -1.48
N GLN A 252 12.64 -7.80 -1.11
CA GLN A 252 12.46 -9.26 -1.19
C GLN A 252 12.45 -9.80 -2.63
N MET A 253 12.24 -8.93 -3.63
CA MET A 253 12.25 -9.30 -5.05
C MET A 253 13.69 -9.45 -5.58
N PHE A 254 14.68 -8.85 -4.93
CA PHE A 254 16.08 -8.99 -5.30
C PHE A 254 16.70 -10.21 -4.60
N PRO A 255 17.45 -11.07 -5.31
CA PRO A 255 18.12 -12.20 -4.70
C PRO A 255 19.10 -11.72 -3.62
N LYS A 256 19.12 -12.44 -2.51
CA LYS A 256 20.09 -12.18 -1.44
C LYS A 256 21.45 -12.68 -1.92
N THR A 257 22.39 -11.77 -2.17
CA THR A 257 23.80 -12.14 -2.35
C THR A 257 24.28 -12.88 -1.10
N CYS A 258 24.48 -14.20 -1.19
CA CYS A 258 24.91 -15.02 -0.05
C CYS A 258 26.41 -14.78 0.24
N HIS A 259 26.74 -13.67 0.90
CA HIS A 259 28.09 -13.42 1.42
C HIS A 259 28.53 -14.49 2.45
N SER A 260 27.58 -15.12 3.14
CA SER A 260 27.84 -16.17 4.13
C SER A 260 28.36 -17.48 3.50
N CYS A 261 27.98 -17.77 2.26
CA CYS A 261 28.35 -19.00 1.55
C CYS A 261 29.85 -19.04 1.21
N TRP A 262 30.47 -17.88 0.95
CA TRP A 262 31.92 -17.81 0.69
C TRP A 262 32.77 -17.93 1.95
N LEU A 263 32.32 -17.33 3.06
CA LEU A 263 33.06 -17.40 4.33
C LEU A 263 33.10 -18.82 4.91
N THR A 264 32.05 -19.61 4.69
CA THR A 264 32.01 -21.03 5.10
C THR A 264 32.97 -21.90 4.28
N VAL A 265 33.04 -21.68 2.96
CA VAL A 265 33.97 -22.39 2.07
C VAL A 265 35.43 -22.02 2.38
N LEU A 266 35.73 -20.73 2.55
CA LEU A 266 37.08 -20.29 2.95
C LEU A 266 37.48 -20.86 4.32
N GLY A 267 36.55 -20.87 5.28
CA GLY A 267 36.77 -21.47 6.59
C GLY A 267 37.11 -22.96 6.52
N ALA A 268 36.37 -23.74 5.73
CA ALA A 268 36.62 -25.18 5.57
C ALA A 268 37.99 -25.47 4.93
N VAL A 269 38.36 -24.73 3.88
CA VAL A 269 39.66 -24.87 3.21
C VAL A 269 40.82 -24.52 4.17
N LEU A 270 40.65 -23.49 5.00
CA LEU A 270 41.65 -23.10 5.99
C LEU A 270 41.84 -24.18 7.07
N VAL A 271 40.75 -24.81 7.52
CA VAL A 271 40.79 -25.90 8.49
C VAL A 271 41.52 -27.11 7.91
N GLU A 272 41.23 -27.49 6.67
CA GLU A 272 41.94 -28.59 6.00
C GLU A 272 43.43 -28.28 5.80
N ALA A 273 43.76 -27.07 5.36
CA ALA A 273 45.16 -26.66 5.17
C ALA A 273 45.96 -26.70 6.47
N VAL A 274 45.38 -26.24 7.59
CA VAL A 274 46.01 -26.29 8.92
C VAL A 274 46.18 -27.74 9.39
N ALA A 275 45.19 -28.61 9.16
CA ALA A 275 45.28 -30.03 9.51
C ALA A 275 46.40 -30.73 8.72
N VAL A 276 46.51 -30.47 7.42
CA VAL A 276 47.57 -31.02 6.55
C VAL A 276 48.94 -30.51 6.99
N ALA A 277 49.10 -29.21 7.21
CA ALA A 277 50.35 -28.62 7.66
C ALA A 277 50.77 -29.15 9.04
N GLY A 278 49.82 -29.27 9.98
CA GLY A 278 50.04 -29.86 11.30
C GLY A 278 50.46 -31.33 11.21
N GLY A 279 49.78 -32.12 10.37
CA GLY A 279 50.15 -33.52 10.11
C GLY A 279 51.55 -33.67 9.53
N LEU A 280 51.90 -32.85 8.54
CA LEU A 280 53.23 -32.86 7.92
C LEU A 280 54.33 -32.46 8.93
N TYR A 281 54.07 -31.44 9.74
CA TYR A 281 54.97 -31.02 10.82
C TYR A 281 55.23 -32.15 11.82
N LEU A 282 54.18 -32.87 12.24
CA LEU A 282 54.32 -34.01 13.15
C LEU A 282 55.10 -35.17 12.51
N LEU A 283 54.91 -35.45 11.22
CA LEU A 283 55.68 -36.47 10.50
C LEU A 283 57.16 -36.11 10.39
N ILE A 284 57.48 -34.85 10.06
CA ILE A 284 58.87 -34.36 10.02
C ILE A 284 59.51 -34.47 11.39
N LYS A 285 58.81 -34.02 12.45
CA LYS A 285 59.31 -34.09 13.82
C LYS A 285 59.54 -35.54 14.28
N LYS A 286 58.64 -36.45 13.93
CA LYS A 286 58.78 -37.89 14.23
C LYS A 286 59.96 -38.49 13.47
N GLY A 287 60.12 -38.20 12.19
CA GLY A 287 61.25 -38.67 11.39
C GLY A 287 62.61 -38.17 11.92
N ILE A 288 62.70 -36.90 12.32
CA ILE A 288 63.92 -36.36 12.96
C ILE A 288 64.20 -37.05 14.30
N PHE A 289 63.18 -37.28 15.12
CA PHE A 289 63.32 -37.98 16.40
C PHE A 289 63.77 -39.43 16.21
N ASP A 290 63.19 -40.14 15.24
CA ASP A 290 63.57 -41.52 14.91
C ASP A 290 65.01 -41.60 14.36
N LEU A 291 65.46 -40.60 13.59
CA LEU A 291 66.84 -40.50 13.12
C LEU A 291 67.83 -40.19 14.26
N GLN A 292 67.48 -39.28 15.16
CA GLN A 292 68.29 -38.99 16.36
C GLN A 292 68.39 -40.21 17.26
N LYS A 293 67.28 -40.92 17.48
CA LYS A 293 67.27 -42.16 18.26
C LYS A 293 68.17 -43.22 17.62
N ARG A 294 68.09 -43.40 16.29
CA ARG A 294 68.95 -44.35 15.57
C ARG A 294 70.42 -43.96 15.62
N SER A 295 70.77 -42.67 15.58
CA SER A 295 72.16 -42.23 15.77
C SER A 295 72.68 -42.48 17.18
N VAL A 296 71.82 -42.39 18.20
CA VAL A 296 72.16 -42.68 19.60
C VAL A 296 72.32 -44.18 19.83
N ASP A 297 71.44 -45.01 19.24
CA ASP A 297 71.52 -46.46 19.33
C ASP A 297 72.81 -46.98 18.66
N VAL A 298 73.19 -46.45 17.49
CA VAL A 298 74.44 -46.81 16.80
C VAL A 298 75.69 -46.40 17.61
N SER A 299 75.69 -45.23 18.24
CA SER A 299 76.82 -44.82 19.10
C SER A 299 76.95 -45.64 20.39
N ASN A 300 75.85 -46.20 20.90
CA ASN A 300 75.88 -47.07 22.07
C ASN A 300 76.36 -48.50 21.72
N GLU A 301 76.17 -48.94 20.47
CA GLU A 301 76.64 -50.23 19.97
C GLU A 301 78.16 -50.20 19.72
N GLU A 302 78.72 -49.11 19.17
CA GLU A 302 80.17 -48.93 18.99
C GLU A 302 80.93 -48.80 20.33
N GLN A 303 80.29 -48.35 21.41
CA GLN A 303 80.91 -48.24 22.74
C GLN A 303 80.87 -49.56 23.54
N GLY A 304 80.07 -50.55 23.11
CA GLY A 304 79.91 -51.83 23.78
C GLY A 304 80.89 -52.93 23.35
N ASP A 305 81.61 -52.73 22.24
CA ASP A 305 82.58 -53.70 21.71
C ASP A 305 84.03 -53.46 22.18
N ASP A 306 84.27 -52.44 23.02
CA ASP A 306 85.61 -52.08 23.56
C ASP A 306 85.82 -52.44 25.06
N GLU A 307 84.88 -53.14 25.70
CA GLU A 307 85.04 -53.69 27.08
C GLU A 307 84.81 -55.22 27.11
N GLU A 308 85.79 -55.99 26.63
CA GLU A 308 86.07 -57.38 27.06
C GLU A 308 87.33 -57.42 27.95
#